data_AF-A0AB40CD49-F1
#
_entry.id   AF-A0AB40CD49-F1
#
_cell.length_a   1.000
_cell.length_b   1.000
_cell.length_c   1.000
_cell.angle_alpha   90.00
_cell.angle_beta   90.00
_cell.angle_gamma   90.00
#
_symmetry.space_group_name_H-M   'P 1'
#
loop_
_entity.id
_entity.type
_entity.pdbx_description
1 polymer ?
#
loop_
_entity_poly.entity_id
_entity_poly.type
_entity_poly.pdbx_seq_one_letter_code
_entity_poly.pdbx_strand_id
1 'polypeptide(L)'
;MTRKKANRTYIVHVQRPKHDELLGDEDVEDWHRSFLPNTTLDTGEPRLVHSYRHAISGFAARLTSEEVRAIESMEGFLIARPSRILKLSTTYTPRFLGLDHQSGLWVDSSMGLGVIIGVVDSGITPNHVSFMDDGTMPPKPPKWKGRCRFHNKTLCNNKLIGAIAFRGSRRPQPKDPKNGGHGTHVAGIAAGSFVDNANVLRLARGTASGTAPKAHLAIYKVCFTSGCSGADIVAAIEEAMKNGVDILSLSLGKKSIPFYDDDIMIATLSAVRAKIFVCMAVGNSGPYRESVENGALWILTVGASTHDRRVSATVKLGNGVEVEGESGYQPRTFNATGNIIFPGFGAQNGTVGCMKNSFNNTDVKGKIVLCNIEEGKYRDMSVNVKDAGGVGMIVLDTSREGATTLSYDYVLPTAHVNYTTASKIVNYLETQVHRYTQQLHLMGLPTLLKSTHEELVIRKAIISSNYDKPPTGFDLDGNPILNDYEEHINRAKPHRHGFVDK
;
A
#
# COMPACT_ATOMS: atom_id res chain seq x y z
N MET A 1 -35.02 14.49 21.28
CA MET A 1 -33.81 13.66 21.52
C MET A 1 -32.59 14.42 21.01
N THR A 2 -31.56 14.58 21.83
CA THR A 2 -30.29 15.21 21.42
C THR A 2 -29.45 14.24 20.57
N ARG A 3 -28.93 14.70 19.42
CA ARG A 3 -27.93 13.94 18.66
C ARG A 3 -26.64 13.86 19.48
N LYS A 4 -26.21 12.65 19.86
CA LYS A 4 -24.85 12.45 20.42
C LYS A 4 -23.83 12.93 19.39
N LYS A 5 -22.94 13.84 19.81
CA LYS A 5 -21.86 14.34 18.96
C LYS A 5 -20.86 13.21 18.67
N ALA A 6 -20.44 13.09 17.42
CA ALA A 6 -19.54 12.02 16.98
C ALA A 6 -18.08 12.49 17.05
N ASN A 7 -17.34 12.02 18.06
CA ASN A 7 -15.91 12.29 18.20
C ASN A 7 -15.13 11.67 17.03
N ARG A 8 -14.25 12.46 16.40
CA ARG A 8 -13.32 12.00 15.37
C ARG A 8 -11.89 12.17 15.87
N THR A 9 -10.97 11.38 15.34
CA THR A 9 -9.54 11.60 15.59
C THR A 9 -9.05 12.69 14.63
N TYR A 10 -8.67 13.83 15.20
CA TYR A 10 -7.99 14.91 14.52
C TYR A 10 -6.50 14.89 14.86
N ILE A 11 -5.66 15.35 13.95
CA ILE A 11 -4.26 15.73 14.17
C ILE A 11 -4.22 17.25 14.24
N VAL A 12 -3.54 17.81 15.23
CA VAL A 12 -3.48 19.22 15.57
C VAL A 12 -2.02 19.67 15.54
N HIS A 13 -1.73 20.69 14.76
CA HIS A 13 -0.43 21.36 14.67
C HIS A 13 -0.39 22.48 15.72
N VAL A 14 0.75 22.65 16.40
CA VAL A 14 0.99 23.77 17.32
C VAL A 14 2.38 24.39 17.09
N GLN A 15 2.54 25.67 17.42
CA GLN A 15 3.77 26.43 17.21
C GLN A 15 4.89 25.96 18.15
N ARG A 16 5.99 25.48 17.58
CA ARG A 16 7.12 24.89 18.33
C ARG A 16 7.62 25.82 19.44
N PRO A 17 7.71 25.38 20.71
CA PRO A 17 8.20 26.20 21.81
C PRO A 17 9.63 26.71 21.57
N LYS A 18 9.89 27.98 21.92
CA LYS A 18 11.22 28.61 21.75
C LYS A 18 12.35 28.00 22.60
N HIS A 19 12.00 27.12 23.54
CA HIS A 19 12.93 26.37 24.40
C HIS A 19 12.73 24.85 24.30
N ASP A 20 12.12 24.34 23.22
CA ASP A 20 11.85 22.91 23.02
C ASP A 20 13.10 22.01 23.12
N GLU A 21 14.30 22.52 22.86
CA GLU A 21 15.55 21.76 23.06
C GLU A 21 15.87 21.44 24.54
N LEU A 22 15.25 22.14 25.50
CA LEU A 22 15.47 21.97 26.94
C LEU A 22 14.37 21.16 27.65
N LEU A 23 13.28 20.80 26.95
CA LEU A 23 12.13 20.11 27.53
C LEU A 23 12.27 18.58 27.46
N GLY A 24 11.64 17.87 28.41
CA GLY A 24 11.43 16.43 28.35
C GLY A 24 10.29 16.04 27.43
N ASP A 25 10.21 14.77 27.04
CA ASP A 25 9.07 14.25 26.26
C ASP A 25 7.75 14.28 27.09
N GLU A 26 7.84 14.26 28.43
CA GLU A 26 6.69 14.43 29.33
C GLU A 26 6.21 15.89 29.36
N ASP A 27 7.12 16.87 29.47
CA ASP A 27 6.77 18.31 29.42
C ASP A 27 6.06 18.69 28.11
N VAL A 28 6.52 18.13 26.98
CA VAL A 28 5.90 18.34 25.67
C VAL A 28 4.54 17.65 25.58
N GLU A 29 4.34 16.49 26.21
CA GLU A 29 3.03 15.85 26.27
C GLU A 29 2.05 16.62 27.19
N ASP A 30 2.48 17.14 28.33
CA ASP A 30 1.64 17.97 29.21
C ASP A 30 1.31 19.34 28.61
N TRP A 31 2.24 19.95 27.87
CA TRP A 31 1.93 21.13 27.06
C TRP A 31 0.88 20.82 25.99
N HIS A 32 0.98 19.70 25.27
CA HIS A 32 -0.07 19.26 24.35
C HIS A 32 -1.41 18.93 25.03
N ARG A 33 -1.40 18.48 26.29
CA ARG A 33 -2.62 18.28 27.09
C ARG A 33 -3.30 19.59 27.48
N SER A 34 -2.58 20.70 27.58
CA SER A 34 -3.16 22.02 27.88
C SER A 34 -4.13 22.53 26.81
N PHE A 35 -4.00 22.07 25.57
CA PHE A 35 -4.94 22.35 24.48
C PHE A 35 -6.23 21.52 24.56
N LEU A 36 -6.36 20.57 25.49
CA LEU A 36 -7.54 19.70 25.58
C LEU A 36 -8.53 20.17 26.64
N PRO A 37 -9.86 20.20 26.38
CA PRO A 37 -10.85 20.69 27.34
C PRO A 37 -10.93 19.81 28.61
N ASN A 38 -10.52 18.55 28.51
CA ASN A 38 -10.24 17.63 29.62
C ASN A 38 -9.38 16.45 29.12
N THR A 39 -8.90 15.60 30.02
CA THR A 39 -7.99 14.48 29.69
C THR A 39 -8.67 13.26 29.07
N THR A 40 -9.97 13.06 29.33
CA THR A 40 -10.74 11.86 28.93
C THR A 40 -12.08 12.23 28.28
N LEU A 41 -12.59 11.30 27.47
CA LEU A 41 -13.97 11.30 26.98
C LEU A 41 -14.93 10.78 28.06
N ASP A 42 -16.22 11.08 27.89
CA ASP A 42 -17.34 10.50 28.67
C ASP A 42 -17.33 8.95 28.71
N THR A 43 -16.65 8.31 27.76
CA THR A 43 -16.45 6.85 27.68
C THR A 43 -15.28 6.33 28.51
N GLY A 44 -14.61 7.21 29.28
CA GLY A 44 -13.39 6.89 30.05
C GLY A 44 -12.12 6.71 29.20
N GLU A 45 -12.22 6.82 27.87
CA GLU A 45 -11.05 6.72 27.00
C GLU A 45 -10.25 8.05 26.96
N PRO A 46 -8.91 8.04 26.92
CA PRO A 46 -8.11 9.26 26.77
C PRO A 46 -8.50 10.07 25.53
N ARG A 47 -8.53 11.40 25.67
CA ARG A 47 -8.68 12.30 24.52
C ARG A 47 -7.40 12.41 23.72
N LEU A 48 -6.26 12.54 24.39
CA LEU A 48 -4.96 12.56 23.74
C LEU A 48 -4.70 11.20 23.07
N VAL A 49 -4.53 11.25 21.76
CA VAL A 49 -4.12 10.13 20.91
C VAL A 49 -2.60 10.06 21.00
N HIS A 50 -1.81 11.02 20.51
CA HIS A 50 -0.38 11.11 20.93
C HIS A 50 0.09 12.56 20.97
N SER A 51 1.21 12.78 21.67
CA SER A 51 2.13 13.91 21.53
C SER A 51 3.15 13.63 20.40
N TYR A 52 3.60 14.67 19.68
CA TYR A 52 4.66 14.62 18.65
C TYR A 52 5.68 15.74 18.85
N ARG A 53 6.96 15.49 18.54
CA ARG A 53 8.02 16.46 18.82
C ARG A 53 9.01 16.66 17.67
N HIS A 54 9.53 15.58 17.10
CA HIS A 54 10.48 15.62 15.99
C HIS A 54 9.77 15.42 14.64
N ALA A 55 8.77 14.54 14.61
CA ALA A 55 7.97 14.25 13.42
C ALA A 55 7.09 15.45 13.02
N ILE A 56 6.24 15.94 13.92
CA ILE A 56 5.62 17.28 13.81
C ILE A 56 5.69 17.99 15.15
N SER A 57 5.45 19.31 15.16
CA SER A 57 5.12 20.06 16.37
C SER A 57 3.59 20.03 16.52
N GLY A 58 3.06 19.17 17.38
CA GLY A 58 1.65 18.84 17.35
C GLY A 58 1.25 17.67 18.24
N PHE A 59 -0.05 17.40 18.27
CA PHE A 59 -0.64 16.26 18.94
C PHE A 59 -1.83 15.75 18.13
N ALA A 60 -2.31 14.54 18.41
CA ALA A 60 -3.60 14.08 17.91
C ALA A 60 -4.57 13.90 19.06
N ALA A 61 -5.85 14.17 18.80
CA ALA A 61 -6.88 14.13 19.82
C ALA A 61 -8.23 13.65 19.27
N ARG A 62 -9.04 13.11 20.16
CA ARG A 62 -10.44 12.76 19.91
C ARG A 62 -11.32 13.94 20.28
N LEU A 63 -11.82 14.64 19.25
CA LEU A 63 -12.55 15.89 19.37
C LEU A 63 -13.87 15.84 18.58
N THR A 64 -14.85 16.58 19.06
CA THR A 64 -15.99 17.05 18.27
C THR A 64 -15.58 18.23 17.38
N SER A 65 -16.36 18.52 16.33
CA SER A 65 -16.14 19.70 15.49
C SER A 65 -16.40 21.04 16.21
N GLU A 66 -16.95 21.04 17.42
CA GLU A 66 -17.05 22.25 18.26
C GLU A 66 -15.80 22.44 19.11
N GLU A 67 -15.23 21.35 19.63
CA GLU A 67 -13.97 21.41 20.41
C GLU A 67 -12.78 21.76 19.50
N VAL A 68 -12.79 21.33 18.23
CA VAL A 68 -11.82 21.80 17.23
C VAL A 68 -11.87 23.33 17.08
N ARG A 69 -13.08 23.92 17.03
CA ARG A 69 -13.27 25.39 16.96
C ARG A 69 -12.91 26.13 18.26
N ALA A 70 -12.91 25.43 19.40
CA ALA A 70 -12.43 26.01 20.66
C ALA A 70 -10.89 26.09 20.69
N ILE A 71 -10.20 25.03 20.23
CA ILE A 71 -8.73 25.01 20.18
C ILE A 71 -8.16 25.90 19.07
N GLU A 72 -8.92 26.15 18.00
CA GLU A 72 -8.58 27.13 16.94
C GLU A 72 -8.33 28.56 17.48
N SER A 73 -8.83 28.88 18.69
CA SER A 73 -8.66 30.18 19.35
C SER A 73 -7.54 30.20 20.42
N MET A 74 -6.78 29.13 20.59
CA MET A 74 -5.73 29.04 21.62
C MET A 74 -4.38 29.57 21.12
N GLU A 75 -3.63 30.25 21.99
CA GLU A 75 -2.27 30.70 21.66
C GLU A 75 -1.37 29.50 21.32
N GLY A 76 -0.65 29.61 20.21
CA GLY A 76 0.18 28.52 19.69
C GLY A 76 -0.57 27.46 18.89
N PHE A 77 -1.90 27.50 18.73
CA PHE A 77 -2.58 26.66 17.73
C PHE A 77 -2.17 27.04 16.30
N LEU A 78 -2.10 26.05 15.40
CA LEU A 78 -1.90 26.28 13.96
C LEU A 78 -3.07 25.76 13.11
N ILE A 79 -3.39 24.45 13.15
CA ILE A 79 -4.43 23.84 12.29
C ILE A 79 -4.80 22.40 12.73
N ALA A 80 -6.03 21.92 12.44
CA ALA A 80 -6.53 20.59 12.83
C ALA A 80 -7.17 19.79 11.66
N ARG A 81 -6.90 18.47 11.57
CA ARG A 81 -7.20 17.62 10.40
C ARG A 81 -7.73 16.21 10.73
N PRO A 82 -8.81 15.69 10.10
CA PRO A 82 -9.33 14.34 10.36
C PRO A 82 -8.57 13.21 9.63
N SER A 83 -8.48 12.03 10.27
CA SER A 83 -7.61 10.88 9.91
C SER A 83 -8.21 9.82 8.93
N ARG A 84 -7.40 8.90 8.31
CA ARG A 84 -7.75 8.03 7.13
C ARG A 84 -7.25 6.52 7.17
N ILE A 85 -7.41 5.70 6.10
CA ILE A 85 -7.41 4.17 6.11
C ILE A 85 -6.91 3.49 4.76
N LEU A 86 -6.07 2.40 4.76
CA LEU A 86 -5.19 1.94 3.60
C LEU A 86 -4.92 0.37 3.42
N LYS A 87 -4.17 -0.14 2.37
CA LYS A 87 -4.07 -1.59 1.86
C LYS A 87 -2.70 -2.07 1.20
N LEU A 88 -2.55 -3.36 0.72
CA LEU A 88 -1.33 -4.26 0.77
C LEU A 88 -0.92 -5.29 -0.38
N SER A 89 0.37 -5.72 -0.52
CA SER A 89 0.97 -6.94 -1.26
C SER A 89 2.50 -7.21 -0.89
N THR A 90 3.46 -8.03 -1.46
CA THR A 90 3.75 -8.87 -2.70
C THR A 90 4.82 -10.05 -2.51
N THR A 91 5.31 -10.81 -3.56
CA THR A 91 6.27 -11.99 -3.40
C THR A 91 7.41 -12.39 -4.41
N TYR A 92 7.49 -12.00 -5.70
CA TYR A 92 8.42 -12.64 -6.71
C TYR A 92 9.60 -11.77 -7.20
N THR A 93 9.56 -10.51 -6.85
CA THR A 93 10.30 -9.37 -7.40
C THR A 93 11.80 -9.53 -7.64
N PRO A 94 12.64 -10.11 -6.73
CA PRO A 94 14.08 -9.95 -6.81
C PRO A 94 14.70 -10.45 -8.13
N ARG A 95 14.25 -11.61 -8.62
CA ARG A 95 14.74 -12.18 -9.89
C ARG A 95 14.32 -11.35 -11.10
N PHE A 96 13.09 -10.81 -11.11
CA PHE A 96 12.61 -9.93 -12.19
C PHE A 96 13.40 -8.62 -12.25
N LEU A 97 13.84 -8.09 -11.11
CA LEU A 97 14.72 -6.91 -11.04
C LEU A 97 16.20 -7.20 -11.38
N GLY A 98 16.58 -8.45 -11.67
CA GLY A 98 17.96 -8.85 -11.93
C GLY A 98 18.85 -8.83 -10.68
N LEU A 99 18.28 -9.11 -9.50
CA LEU A 99 19.07 -9.31 -8.26
C LEU A 99 19.53 -10.78 -8.20
N ASP A 100 20.85 -10.97 -8.12
CA ASP A 100 21.52 -12.26 -8.26
C ASP A 100 22.58 -12.47 -7.16
N HIS A 101 22.93 -13.73 -6.88
CA HIS A 101 23.90 -14.09 -5.84
C HIS A 101 25.37 -13.97 -6.28
N GLN A 102 25.66 -13.88 -7.59
CA GLN A 102 27.01 -13.88 -8.14
C GLN A 102 27.41 -12.52 -8.70
N SER A 103 26.45 -11.62 -8.93
CA SER A 103 26.68 -10.33 -9.60
C SER A 103 25.69 -9.23 -9.22
N GLY A 104 26.11 -7.97 -9.42
CA GLY A 104 25.26 -6.78 -9.23
C GLY A 104 24.90 -6.49 -7.77
N LEU A 105 23.79 -5.74 -7.59
CA LEU A 105 23.51 -5.03 -6.33
C LEU A 105 23.51 -5.91 -5.07
N TRP A 106 23.09 -7.17 -5.15
CA TRP A 106 23.11 -8.08 -3.99
C TRP A 106 24.52 -8.42 -3.52
N VAL A 107 25.50 -8.45 -4.42
CA VAL A 107 26.93 -8.51 -4.10
C VAL A 107 27.40 -7.13 -3.62
N ASP A 108 27.19 -6.08 -4.42
CA ASP A 108 27.70 -4.72 -4.16
C ASP A 108 27.24 -4.13 -2.81
N SER A 109 26.04 -4.52 -2.35
CA SER A 109 25.46 -4.07 -1.08
C SER A 109 25.42 -5.15 0.02
N SER A 110 26.05 -6.30 -0.21
CA SER A 110 25.98 -7.47 0.71
C SER A 110 24.54 -7.80 1.15
N MET A 111 23.59 -7.76 0.21
CA MET A 111 22.15 -7.98 0.45
C MET A 111 21.51 -7.07 1.54
N GLY A 112 22.11 -5.90 1.82
CA GLY A 112 21.66 -4.96 2.85
C GLY A 112 22.19 -5.25 4.27
N LEU A 113 23.32 -5.93 4.39
CA LEU A 113 23.96 -6.28 5.67
C LEU A 113 24.06 -5.06 6.63
N GLY A 114 23.50 -5.16 7.83
CA GLY A 114 23.59 -4.11 8.85
C GLY A 114 22.68 -2.89 8.67
N VAL A 115 21.95 -2.82 7.55
CA VAL A 115 20.93 -1.77 7.29
C VAL A 115 19.66 -2.07 8.09
N ILE A 116 19.03 -1.05 8.66
CA ILE A 116 17.80 -1.16 9.44
C ILE A 116 16.63 -0.52 8.67
N ILE A 117 15.67 -1.35 8.25
CA ILE A 117 14.44 -0.92 7.57
C ILE A 117 13.31 -0.81 8.59
N GLY A 118 12.82 0.40 8.81
CA GLY A 118 11.60 0.71 9.53
C GLY A 118 10.37 0.55 8.62
N VAL A 119 9.46 -0.36 8.96
CA VAL A 119 8.21 -0.60 8.23
C VAL A 119 7.04 -0.05 9.06
N VAL A 120 6.34 0.96 8.53
CA VAL A 120 5.25 1.68 9.22
C VAL A 120 3.91 1.24 8.63
N ASP A 121 3.20 0.35 9.34
CA ASP A 121 2.20 -0.52 8.68
C ASP A 121 1.17 -1.16 9.66
N SER A 122 0.52 -2.28 9.33
CA SER A 122 -0.40 -3.02 10.20
C SER A 122 0.28 -3.95 11.21
N GLY A 123 1.61 -3.97 11.29
CA GLY A 123 2.37 -4.81 12.21
C GLY A 123 3.01 -5.98 11.49
N ILE A 124 3.16 -7.12 12.17
CA ILE A 124 3.84 -8.29 11.60
C ILE A 124 3.32 -9.60 12.20
N THR A 125 3.52 -10.71 11.49
CA THR A 125 3.40 -12.07 12.00
C THR A 125 4.81 -12.55 12.40
N PRO A 126 5.25 -12.36 13.65
CA PRO A 126 6.68 -12.49 14.00
C PRO A 126 7.24 -13.91 13.86
N ASN A 127 6.39 -14.94 13.89
CA ASN A 127 6.79 -16.33 13.69
C ASN A 127 6.73 -16.78 12.21
N HIS A 128 6.56 -15.85 11.27
CA HIS A 128 6.59 -16.19 9.85
C HIS A 128 8.02 -16.55 9.43
N VAL A 129 8.17 -17.58 8.58
CA VAL A 129 9.48 -18.13 8.18
C VAL A 129 10.44 -17.08 7.59
N SER A 130 9.91 -16.11 6.84
CA SER A 130 10.68 -14.98 6.30
C SER A 130 11.29 -14.04 7.35
N PHE A 131 10.90 -14.15 8.62
CA PHE A 131 11.42 -13.33 9.73
C PHE A 131 12.20 -14.13 10.77
N MET A 132 12.44 -15.42 10.50
CA MET A 132 13.32 -16.23 11.30
C MET A 132 14.78 -15.80 11.10
N ASP A 133 15.54 -15.96 12.17
CA ASP A 133 16.99 -15.88 12.19
C ASP A 133 17.50 -17.31 12.16
N ASP A 134 18.11 -17.69 11.04
CA ASP A 134 18.69 -18.99 10.75
C ASP A 134 20.17 -19.09 11.19
N GLY A 135 20.66 -18.07 11.92
CA GLY A 135 22.07 -17.92 12.28
C GLY A 135 22.90 -17.24 11.18
N THR A 136 22.30 -16.89 10.03
CA THR A 136 23.00 -16.21 8.93
C THR A 136 22.81 -14.68 8.92
N MET A 137 22.09 -14.14 9.90
CA MET A 137 21.93 -12.69 10.09
C MET A 137 23.10 -12.09 10.89
N PRO A 138 23.59 -10.88 10.55
CA PRO A 138 24.50 -10.14 11.42
C PRO A 138 23.85 -9.80 12.77
N PRO A 139 24.64 -9.56 13.84
CA PRO A 139 24.10 -9.04 15.09
C PRO A 139 23.50 -7.63 14.91
N LYS A 140 22.61 -7.25 15.83
CA LYS A 140 21.99 -5.92 15.88
C LYS A 140 23.04 -4.79 15.82
N PRO A 141 22.92 -3.80 14.92
CA PRO A 141 23.91 -2.73 14.78
C PRO A 141 24.00 -1.87 16.07
N PRO A 142 25.20 -1.44 16.52
CA PRO A 142 25.35 -0.68 17.77
C PRO A 142 24.56 0.64 17.85
N LYS A 143 24.17 1.22 16.70
CA LYS A 143 23.32 2.42 16.62
C LYS A 143 21.86 2.18 17.02
N TRP A 144 21.40 0.93 17.04
CA TRP A 144 20.01 0.56 17.26
C TRP A 144 19.57 0.76 18.72
N LYS A 145 18.63 1.68 18.96
CA LYS A 145 18.10 2.00 20.29
C LYS A 145 16.73 1.39 20.57
N GLY A 146 16.08 0.82 19.55
CA GLY A 146 14.72 0.29 19.63
C GLY A 146 14.58 -1.04 20.37
N ARG A 147 13.34 -1.37 20.71
CA ARG A 147 13.02 -2.44 21.65
C ARG A 147 11.93 -3.39 21.13
N CYS A 148 11.98 -4.64 21.57
CA CYS A 148 10.90 -5.59 21.36
C CYS A 148 9.73 -5.30 22.31
N ARG A 149 8.58 -4.81 21.80
CA ARG A 149 7.35 -4.55 22.59
C ARG A 149 6.27 -5.62 22.44
N PHE A 150 6.61 -6.81 21.94
CA PHE A 150 5.75 -7.98 22.13
C PHE A 150 5.73 -8.41 23.61
N HIS A 151 4.64 -9.08 24.05
CA HIS A 151 4.57 -9.64 25.41
C HIS A 151 5.66 -10.71 25.64
N ASN A 152 5.84 -11.62 24.67
CA ASN A 152 7.02 -12.47 24.63
C ASN A 152 8.14 -11.76 23.85
N LYS A 153 9.24 -11.42 24.54
CA LYS A 153 10.40 -10.74 23.95
C LYS A 153 11.23 -11.63 23.02
N THR A 154 11.11 -12.96 23.09
CA THR A 154 11.84 -13.87 22.17
C THR A 154 11.28 -13.87 20.74
N LEU A 155 10.17 -13.14 20.52
CA LEU A 155 9.59 -12.86 19.19
C LEU A 155 10.41 -11.84 18.38
N CYS A 156 11.51 -11.31 18.93
CA CYS A 156 12.49 -10.51 18.20
C CYS A 156 13.86 -11.19 18.24
N ASN A 157 14.46 -11.41 17.06
CA ASN A 157 15.74 -12.08 16.83
C ASN A 157 16.72 -11.08 16.16
N ASN A 158 17.67 -11.49 15.30
CA ASN A 158 18.47 -10.53 14.53
C ASN A 158 17.87 -10.12 13.18
N LYS A 159 16.88 -10.85 12.65
CA LYS A 159 16.08 -10.40 11.49
C LYS A 159 15.04 -9.36 11.90
N LEU A 160 14.11 -9.73 12.78
CA LEU A 160 13.13 -8.84 13.40
C LEU A 160 13.71 -8.27 14.70
N ILE A 161 14.36 -7.11 14.62
CA ILE A 161 15.16 -6.57 15.74
C ILE A 161 14.33 -5.79 16.77
N GLY A 162 13.17 -5.28 16.38
CA GLY A 162 12.20 -4.67 17.29
C GLY A 162 10.84 -4.45 16.65
N ALA A 163 9.83 -4.25 17.50
CA ALA A 163 8.46 -4.04 17.07
C ALA A 163 7.70 -3.25 18.14
N ILE A 164 6.87 -2.28 17.74
CA ILE A 164 6.05 -1.42 18.58
C ILE A 164 4.74 -1.05 17.86
N ALA A 165 3.68 -0.73 18.61
CA ALA A 165 2.40 -0.31 18.05
C ALA A 165 1.90 1.00 18.67
N PHE A 166 1.29 1.83 17.83
CA PHE A 166 0.70 3.13 18.16
C PHE A 166 -0.80 3.03 17.89
N ARG A 167 -1.65 3.28 18.91
CA ARG A 167 -3.10 3.35 18.72
C ARG A 167 -3.67 4.41 19.65
N GLY A 168 -3.26 5.64 19.39
CA GLY A 168 -3.15 6.66 20.42
C GLY A 168 -2.26 6.22 21.58
N SER A 169 -2.58 6.73 22.77
CA SER A 169 -1.85 6.56 24.03
C SER A 169 -1.78 5.10 24.51
N ARG A 170 -2.48 4.19 23.82
CA ARG A 170 -2.34 2.74 23.99
C ARG A 170 -1.20 2.20 23.11
N ARG A 171 -0.38 1.32 23.68
CA ARG A 171 0.65 0.55 22.98
C ARG A 171 0.22 -0.94 22.89
N PRO A 172 -0.66 -1.33 21.95
CA PRO A 172 -1.12 -2.72 21.81
C PRO A 172 -0.01 -3.64 21.28
N GLN A 173 -0.30 -4.94 21.14
CA GLN A 173 0.66 -5.85 20.49
C GLN A 173 0.90 -5.47 19.03
N PRO A 174 2.17 -5.36 18.56
CA PRO A 174 2.52 -5.05 17.16
C PRO A 174 2.32 -6.22 16.19
N LYS A 175 1.30 -7.04 16.44
CA LYS A 175 0.94 -8.18 15.59
C LYS A 175 -0.06 -7.77 14.52
N ASP A 176 0.06 -8.41 13.37
CA ASP A 176 -0.97 -8.35 12.33
C ASP A 176 -2.29 -9.00 12.77
N PRO A 177 -3.43 -8.57 12.21
CA PRO A 177 -4.73 -9.21 12.47
C PRO A 177 -4.78 -10.60 11.81
N LYS A 178 -5.44 -11.58 12.45
CA LYS A 178 -5.55 -12.97 11.94
C LYS A 178 -6.05 -13.09 10.49
N ASN A 179 -6.86 -12.13 10.04
CA ASN A 179 -7.48 -12.11 8.71
C ASN A 179 -6.93 -10.93 7.87
N GLY A 180 -5.62 -10.72 7.92
CA GLY A 180 -4.89 -9.70 7.16
C GLY A 180 -3.38 -9.88 7.35
N GLY A 181 -2.58 -8.93 6.86
CA GLY A 181 -1.13 -9.03 6.99
C GLY A 181 -0.34 -8.03 6.15
N HIS A 182 -0.65 -6.72 6.23
CA HIS A 182 -0.03 -5.71 5.35
C HIS A 182 1.47 -5.61 5.64
N GLY A 183 1.82 -5.25 6.88
CA GLY A 183 3.22 -5.19 7.29
C GLY A 183 3.95 -6.54 7.27
N THR A 184 3.27 -7.68 7.46
CA THR A 184 3.86 -9.01 7.15
C THR A 184 4.27 -9.12 5.68
N HIS A 185 3.41 -8.71 4.75
CA HIS A 185 3.68 -8.86 3.32
C HIS A 185 4.75 -7.86 2.87
N VAL A 186 4.61 -6.57 3.23
CA VAL A 186 5.58 -5.49 2.93
C VAL A 186 6.95 -5.73 3.56
N ALA A 187 7.02 -6.14 4.83
CA ALA A 187 8.30 -6.51 5.45
C ALA A 187 8.94 -7.75 4.77
N GLY A 188 8.11 -8.62 4.20
CA GLY A 188 8.52 -9.73 3.33
C GLY A 188 9.21 -9.24 2.05
N ILE A 189 8.57 -8.35 1.27
CA ILE A 189 9.20 -7.71 0.09
C ILE A 189 10.48 -6.98 0.50
N ALA A 190 10.46 -6.30 1.63
CA ALA A 190 11.54 -5.41 2.03
C ALA A 190 12.80 -6.20 2.38
N ALA A 191 12.70 -7.08 3.38
CA ALA A 191 13.85 -7.78 3.94
C ALA A 191 13.47 -9.16 4.48
N GLY A 192 12.53 -9.88 3.85
CA GLY A 192 12.33 -11.29 4.12
C GLY A 192 13.62 -12.09 3.90
N SER A 193 13.93 -13.00 4.82
CA SER A 193 14.93 -14.06 4.61
C SER A 193 14.52 -14.94 3.43
N PHE A 194 15.48 -15.67 2.84
CA PHE A 194 15.19 -16.67 1.81
C PHE A 194 14.29 -17.79 2.38
N VAL A 195 13.23 -18.14 1.66
CA VAL A 195 12.27 -19.18 2.02
C VAL A 195 12.01 -20.07 0.81
N ASP A 196 12.64 -21.24 0.79
CA ASP A 196 12.48 -22.21 -0.30
C ASP A 196 11.09 -22.84 -0.32
N ASN A 197 10.65 -23.20 -1.53
CA ASN A 197 9.33 -23.79 -1.80
C ASN A 197 8.13 -22.93 -1.37
N ALA A 198 8.35 -21.64 -1.09
CA ALA A 198 7.28 -20.66 -0.89
C ALA A 198 6.30 -20.69 -2.06
N ASN A 199 5.01 -20.80 -1.75
CA ASN A 199 3.92 -20.90 -2.71
C ASN A 199 2.60 -20.51 -2.01
N VAL A 200 1.61 -20.07 -2.77
CA VAL A 200 0.23 -19.92 -2.29
C VAL A 200 -0.63 -20.89 -3.08
N LEU A 201 -1.20 -21.90 -2.41
CA LEU A 201 -2.03 -22.94 -3.02
C LEU A 201 -1.34 -23.67 -4.20
N ARG A 202 -0.01 -23.86 -4.11
CA ARG A 202 0.90 -24.39 -5.16
C ARG A 202 1.17 -23.44 -6.35
N LEU A 203 0.49 -22.30 -6.44
CA LEU A 203 0.80 -21.23 -7.39
C LEU A 203 2.05 -20.46 -6.94
N ALA A 204 2.75 -19.84 -7.89
CA ALA A 204 3.98 -19.06 -7.67
C ALA A 204 5.15 -19.78 -6.98
N ARG A 205 5.19 -21.13 -6.98
CA ARG A 205 6.22 -21.91 -6.29
C ARG A 205 7.64 -21.50 -6.70
N GLY A 206 8.45 -21.13 -5.71
CA GLY A 206 9.87 -20.81 -5.86
C GLY A 206 10.52 -20.58 -4.50
N THR A 207 11.66 -19.88 -4.49
CA THR A 207 12.25 -19.32 -3.27
C THR A 207 11.77 -17.88 -3.14
N ALA A 208 11.00 -17.57 -2.09
CA ALA A 208 10.65 -16.19 -1.77
C ALA A 208 11.81 -15.54 -1.03
N SER A 209 12.06 -14.25 -1.27
CA SER A 209 13.09 -13.49 -0.58
C SER A 209 12.77 -11.99 -0.67
N GLY A 210 13.29 -11.20 0.27
CA GLY A 210 13.18 -9.75 0.22
C GLY A 210 14.13 -9.12 -0.80
N THR A 211 14.00 -7.80 -0.99
CA THR A 211 14.93 -6.99 -1.79
C THR A 211 16.27 -6.84 -1.04
N ALA A 212 16.22 -6.80 0.30
CA ALA A 212 17.37 -6.76 1.21
C ALA A 212 17.40 -7.97 2.17
N PRO A 213 17.71 -9.20 1.71
CA PRO A 213 17.63 -10.41 2.55
C PRO A 213 18.51 -10.39 3.82
N LYS A 214 19.52 -9.52 3.90
CA LYS A 214 20.41 -9.37 5.07
C LYS A 214 20.18 -8.09 5.89
N ALA A 215 19.21 -7.26 5.52
CA ALA A 215 18.79 -6.12 6.33
C ALA A 215 17.93 -6.54 7.52
N HIS A 216 17.94 -5.71 8.56
CA HIS A 216 17.14 -5.84 9.76
C HIS A 216 15.77 -5.17 9.60
N LEU A 217 14.75 -5.71 10.26
CA LEU A 217 13.38 -5.19 10.28
C LEU A 217 13.03 -4.59 11.64
N ALA A 218 12.52 -3.36 11.60
CA ALA A 218 11.92 -2.65 12.73
C ALA A 218 10.46 -2.32 12.40
N ILE A 219 9.50 -2.85 13.18
CA ILE A 219 8.08 -2.80 12.82
C ILE A 219 7.32 -1.80 13.67
N TYR A 220 6.67 -0.83 13.02
CA TYR A 220 5.90 0.24 13.64
C TYR A 220 4.42 0.09 13.24
N LYS A 221 3.64 -0.62 14.06
CA LYS A 221 2.21 -0.85 13.80
C LYS A 221 1.39 0.41 14.06
N VAL A 222 0.77 0.92 13.01
CA VAL A 222 -0.12 2.09 12.99
C VAL A 222 -1.48 1.79 12.37
N CYS A 223 -1.59 0.72 11.57
CA CYS A 223 -2.84 0.30 10.94
C CYS A 223 -3.62 -0.76 11.75
N PHE A 224 -4.94 -0.56 11.82
CA PHE A 224 -5.92 -1.42 12.47
C PHE A 224 -7.15 -1.62 11.54
N THR A 225 -8.19 -2.30 12.01
CA THR A 225 -9.48 -2.39 11.30
C THR A 225 -10.17 -1.02 11.14
N SER A 226 -9.86 -0.06 12.02
CA SER A 226 -10.21 1.36 11.88
C SER A 226 -9.19 2.17 11.06
N GLY A 227 -8.30 1.50 10.32
CA GLY A 227 -7.28 2.08 9.48
C GLY A 227 -6.05 2.61 10.19
N CYS A 228 -5.37 3.54 9.51
CA CYS A 228 -3.99 3.94 9.73
C CYS A 228 -3.98 5.42 10.10
N SER A 229 -4.08 5.73 11.39
CA SER A 229 -4.25 7.13 11.76
C SER A 229 -2.98 7.91 11.40
N GLY A 230 -3.08 9.07 10.72
CA GLY A 230 -1.92 9.95 10.52
C GLY A 230 -1.25 10.30 11.85
N ALA A 231 -2.08 10.38 12.90
CA ALA A 231 -1.65 10.43 14.29
C ALA A 231 -0.71 9.27 14.72
N ASP A 232 -1.07 8.03 14.38
CA ASP A 232 -0.26 6.85 14.73
C ASP A 232 1.00 6.79 13.84
N ILE A 233 0.89 7.20 12.57
CA ILE A 233 1.99 7.29 11.58
C ILE A 233 3.08 8.27 12.02
N VAL A 234 2.71 9.46 12.48
CA VAL A 234 3.66 10.50 12.92
C VAL A 234 4.43 10.03 14.17
N ALA A 235 3.77 9.41 15.15
CA ALA A 235 4.45 8.79 16.30
C ALA A 235 5.32 7.57 15.93
N ALA A 236 5.01 6.88 14.83
CA ALA A 236 5.88 5.83 14.31
C ALA A 236 7.16 6.38 13.66
N ILE A 237 7.06 7.48 12.89
CA ILE A 237 8.24 8.15 12.30
C ILE A 237 9.12 8.73 13.41
N GLU A 238 8.52 9.39 14.41
CA GLU A 238 9.17 9.87 15.64
C GLU A 238 10.02 8.78 16.32
N GLU A 239 9.41 7.65 16.65
CA GLU A 239 10.06 6.53 17.32
C GLU A 239 11.08 5.84 16.40
N ALA A 240 10.88 5.80 15.08
CA ALA A 240 11.84 5.26 14.13
C ALA A 240 13.12 6.12 14.04
N MET A 241 12.96 7.45 14.04
CA MET A 241 14.08 8.40 14.17
C MET A 241 14.83 8.20 15.49
N LYS A 242 14.12 8.15 16.62
CA LYS A 242 14.72 7.90 17.96
C LYS A 242 15.46 6.56 18.03
N ASN A 243 15.01 5.56 17.29
CA ASN A 243 15.59 4.21 17.28
C ASN A 243 16.79 4.02 16.35
N GLY A 244 17.02 4.94 15.40
CA GLY A 244 18.13 4.88 14.45
C GLY A 244 17.92 3.90 13.29
N VAL A 245 16.75 3.95 12.64
CA VAL A 245 16.54 3.28 11.34
C VAL A 245 17.27 4.02 10.21
N ASP A 246 17.66 3.31 9.15
CA ASP A 246 18.30 3.90 7.96
C ASP A 246 17.29 4.21 6.86
N ILE A 247 16.28 3.34 6.72
CA ILE A 247 15.24 3.40 5.69
C ILE A 247 13.88 3.38 6.37
N LEU A 248 12.95 4.22 5.91
CA LEU A 248 11.53 4.18 6.25
C LEU A 248 10.71 3.76 5.03
N SER A 249 9.96 2.67 5.16
CA SER A 249 9.02 2.16 4.16
C SER A 249 7.60 2.37 4.65
N LEU A 250 6.82 3.19 3.93
CA LEU A 250 5.41 3.46 4.22
C LEU A 250 4.55 3.15 3.00
N SER A 251 4.00 1.93 2.94
CA SER A 251 3.00 1.54 1.92
C SER A 251 1.62 2.09 2.27
N LEU A 252 1.57 3.42 2.37
CA LEU A 252 0.50 4.24 2.91
C LEU A 252 0.41 5.54 2.08
N GLY A 253 -0.76 5.86 1.53
CA GLY A 253 -1.06 7.15 0.90
C GLY A 253 -2.32 7.82 1.47
N LYS A 254 -2.74 8.93 0.89
CA LYS A 254 -4.09 9.53 1.04
C LYS A 254 -4.29 10.57 -0.06
N LYS A 255 -5.54 10.86 -0.46
CA LYS A 255 -5.84 11.99 -1.37
C LYS A 255 -5.05 13.22 -0.94
N SER A 256 -4.21 13.69 -1.87
CA SER A 256 -3.21 14.72 -1.65
C SER A 256 -3.79 16.05 -1.17
N ILE A 257 -2.97 16.77 -0.42
CA ILE A 257 -3.19 18.09 0.19
C ILE A 257 -1.84 18.82 0.19
N PRO A 258 -1.78 20.16 0.32
CA PRO A 258 -0.49 20.88 0.27
C PRO A 258 0.49 20.39 1.36
N PHE A 259 1.80 20.43 1.11
CA PHE A 259 2.76 19.74 2.01
C PHE A 259 2.94 20.38 3.39
N TYR A 260 2.79 21.71 3.50
CA TYR A 260 2.67 22.40 4.81
C TYR A 260 1.39 22.01 5.56
N ASP A 261 0.46 21.39 4.84
CA ASP A 261 -0.86 20.97 5.26
C ASP A 261 -0.92 19.44 5.49
N ASP A 262 0.24 18.77 5.50
CA ASP A 262 0.34 17.31 5.64
C ASP A 262 1.38 16.90 6.69
N ASP A 263 0.89 16.48 7.85
CA ASP A 263 1.67 15.96 8.98
C ASP A 263 2.68 14.85 8.59
N ILE A 264 2.32 13.99 7.64
CA ILE A 264 3.14 12.86 7.22
C ILE A 264 4.25 13.34 6.28
N MET A 265 3.98 14.36 5.46
CA MET A 265 5.01 14.98 4.62
C MET A 265 5.99 15.81 5.46
N ILE A 266 5.51 16.50 6.50
CA ILE A 266 6.35 17.20 7.48
C ILE A 266 7.23 16.21 8.26
N ALA A 267 6.65 15.11 8.76
CA ALA A 267 7.39 14.07 9.48
C ALA A 267 8.46 13.39 8.62
N THR A 268 8.16 13.13 7.34
CA THR A 268 9.14 12.57 6.41
C THR A 268 10.23 13.58 6.03
N LEU A 269 9.93 14.88 5.99
CA LEU A 269 10.95 15.93 5.84
C LEU A 269 11.91 15.96 7.05
N SER A 270 11.40 15.80 8.28
CA SER A 270 12.23 15.65 9.48
C SER A 270 13.12 14.39 9.41
N ALA A 271 12.58 13.26 8.96
CA ALA A 271 13.34 12.02 8.80
C ALA A 271 14.46 12.15 7.75
N VAL A 272 14.17 12.75 6.59
CA VAL A 272 15.17 12.99 5.52
C VAL A 272 16.25 13.96 5.98
N ARG A 273 15.91 15.01 6.75
CA ARG A 273 16.90 15.90 7.39
C ARG A 273 17.79 15.17 8.41
N ALA A 274 17.27 14.13 9.07
CA ALA A 274 18.04 13.22 9.91
C ALA A 274 18.80 12.12 9.12
N LYS A 275 18.91 12.26 7.80
CA LYS A 275 19.55 11.32 6.86
C LYS A 275 18.90 9.93 6.75
N ILE A 276 17.61 9.81 7.12
CA ILE A 276 16.84 8.58 6.93
C ILE A 276 16.20 8.61 5.54
N PHE A 277 16.46 7.57 4.73
CA PHE A 277 15.84 7.46 3.41
C PHE A 277 14.35 7.11 3.55
N VAL A 278 13.46 7.90 2.95
CA VAL A 278 12.01 7.66 3.01
C VAL A 278 11.49 7.21 1.65
N CYS A 279 10.74 6.10 1.63
CA CYS A 279 10.03 5.61 0.46
C CYS A 279 8.53 5.42 0.76
N MET A 280 7.67 5.85 -0.16
CA MET A 280 6.21 5.77 0.00
C MET A 280 5.50 5.33 -1.28
N ALA A 281 4.32 4.74 -1.12
CA ALA A 281 3.38 4.44 -2.19
C ALA A 281 3.07 5.68 -3.06
N VAL A 282 2.83 5.52 -4.38
CA VAL A 282 2.17 6.58 -5.18
C VAL A 282 0.68 6.73 -4.85
N GLY A 283 0.06 5.69 -4.28
CA GLY A 283 -1.38 5.57 -4.05
C GLY A 283 -2.07 4.77 -5.16
N ASN A 284 -3.25 4.20 -4.86
CA ASN A 284 -3.96 3.28 -5.76
C ASN A 284 -5.20 3.88 -6.43
N SER A 285 -5.40 5.20 -6.35
CA SER A 285 -6.57 5.92 -6.90
C SER A 285 -6.48 6.26 -8.41
N GLY A 286 -5.64 5.55 -9.15
CA GLY A 286 -5.50 5.72 -10.60
C GLY A 286 -6.72 5.23 -11.39
N PRO A 287 -6.68 5.31 -12.74
CA PRO A 287 -5.69 5.97 -13.58
C PRO A 287 -6.10 7.42 -13.92
N TYR A 288 -6.92 8.05 -13.07
CA TYR A 288 -7.33 9.45 -13.24
C TYR A 288 -6.12 10.40 -13.18
N ARG A 289 -6.21 11.53 -13.89
CA ARG A 289 -5.24 12.62 -13.74
C ARG A 289 -5.24 13.11 -12.29
N GLU A 290 -4.08 13.57 -11.82
CA GLU A 290 -3.89 14.13 -10.47
C GLU A 290 -4.17 13.14 -9.31
N SER A 291 -4.17 11.83 -9.57
CA SER A 291 -4.42 10.79 -8.56
C SER A 291 -3.21 10.43 -7.68
N VAL A 292 -2.10 11.17 -7.76
CA VAL A 292 -0.88 10.91 -6.97
C VAL A 292 -1.12 11.34 -5.52
N GLU A 293 -0.90 10.43 -4.57
CA GLU A 293 -1.14 10.69 -3.15
C GLU A 293 0.08 11.33 -2.47
N ASN A 294 1.24 10.65 -2.46
CA ASN A 294 2.45 11.09 -1.77
C ASN A 294 3.44 11.80 -2.71
N GLY A 295 3.13 13.01 -3.16
CA GLY A 295 3.90 13.74 -4.20
C GLY A 295 5.07 14.61 -3.72
N ALA A 296 5.59 14.45 -2.50
CA ALA A 296 6.59 15.37 -1.94
C ALA A 296 8.01 15.16 -2.51
N LEU A 297 8.74 16.26 -2.76
CA LEU A 297 10.03 16.25 -3.48
C LEU A 297 11.20 15.60 -2.71
N TRP A 298 11.04 15.31 -1.41
CA TRP A 298 12.07 14.74 -0.55
C TRP A 298 11.90 13.24 -0.27
N ILE A 299 10.84 12.61 -0.76
CA ILE A 299 10.58 11.16 -0.60
C ILE A 299 10.71 10.44 -1.94
N LEU A 300 11.06 9.15 -1.90
CA LEU A 300 10.92 8.30 -3.09
C LEU A 300 9.46 7.83 -3.20
N THR A 301 8.70 8.47 -4.09
CA THR A 301 7.34 8.04 -4.45
C THR A 301 7.41 6.89 -5.46
N VAL A 302 6.78 5.75 -5.16
CA VAL A 302 6.87 4.52 -5.98
C VAL A 302 5.54 4.16 -6.63
N GLY A 303 5.54 4.19 -7.97
CA GLY A 303 4.48 3.63 -8.80
C GLY A 303 4.52 2.10 -8.88
N ALA A 304 3.40 1.52 -9.28
CA ALA A 304 3.27 0.09 -9.55
C ALA A 304 3.33 -0.20 -11.05
N SER A 305 4.15 -1.17 -11.45
CA SER A 305 4.17 -1.75 -12.80
C SER A 305 3.84 -3.24 -12.72
N THR A 306 3.61 -3.88 -13.87
CA THR A 306 3.49 -5.34 -13.98
C THR A 306 4.84 -5.97 -14.27
N HIS A 307 5.14 -7.09 -13.60
CA HIS A 307 6.20 -8.02 -14.01
C HIS A 307 5.72 -8.97 -15.13
N ASP A 308 6.64 -9.70 -15.75
CA ASP A 308 6.41 -10.71 -16.80
C ASP A 308 5.45 -11.86 -16.40
N ARG A 309 5.45 -12.23 -15.11
CA ARG A 309 4.69 -13.37 -14.56
C ARG A 309 3.18 -13.10 -14.47
N ARG A 310 2.33 -14.07 -14.85
CA ARG A 310 0.85 -13.94 -14.90
C ARG A 310 0.14 -15.21 -14.42
N VAL A 311 -1.11 -15.04 -13.98
CA VAL A 311 -1.98 -16.12 -13.45
C VAL A 311 -3.09 -16.47 -14.44
N SER A 312 -2.69 -16.91 -15.63
CA SER A 312 -3.57 -17.27 -16.74
C SER A 312 -4.81 -18.03 -16.30
N ALA A 313 -5.96 -17.51 -16.70
CA ALA A 313 -7.26 -18.17 -16.64
C ALA A 313 -7.86 -18.08 -18.04
N THR A 314 -7.87 -19.20 -18.76
CA THR A 314 -8.18 -19.22 -20.20
C THR A 314 -9.68 -19.33 -20.43
N VAL A 315 -10.19 -18.51 -21.35
CA VAL A 315 -11.60 -18.38 -21.72
C VAL A 315 -11.79 -18.90 -23.15
N LYS A 316 -12.40 -20.08 -23.32
CA LYS A 316 -12.69 -20.67 -24.64
C LYS A 316 -14.14 -20.39 -25.04
N LEU A 317 -14.33 -19.49 -26.01
CA LEU A 317 -15.62 -19.11 -26.59
C LEU A 317 -16.22 -20.25 -27.43
N GLY A 318 -17.54 -20.22 -27.63
CA GLY A 318 -18.30 -21.25 -28.36
C GLY A 318 -17.97 -21.35 -29.86
N ASN A 319 -17.35 -20.33 -30.44
CA ASN A 319 -16.77 -20.36 -31.79
C ASN A 319 -15.33 -20.94 -31.83
N GLY A 320 -14.82 -21.46 -30.70
CA GLY A 320 -13.48 -22.03 -30.58
C GLY A 320 -12.35 -21.03 -30.32
N VAL A 321 -12.64 -19.72 -30.30
CA VAL A 321 -11.65 -18.68 -29.98
C VAL A 321 -11.28 -18.74 -28.50
N GLU A 322 -9.99 -18.82 -28.20
CA GLU A 322 -9.46 -18.76 -26.84
C GLU A 322 -8.88 -17.38 -26.54
N VAL A 323 -9.16 -16.85 -25.35
CA VAL A 323 -8.61 -15.59 -24.86
C VAL A 323 -8.13 -15.71 -23.42
N GLU A 324 -7.03 -15.04 -23.11
CA GLU A 324 -6.38 -15.09 -21.80
C GLU A 324 -6.90 -13.98 -20.87
N GLY A 325 -7.34 -14.38 -19.67
CA GLY A 325 -7.52 -13.50 -18.51
C GLY A 325 -6.60 -13.92 -17.36
N GLU A 326 -6.79 -13.33 -16.18
CA GLU A 326 -6.07 -13.71 -14.95
C GLU A 326 -7.01 -14.04 -13.78
N SER A 327 -6.58 -14.91 -12.87
CA SER A 327 -7.31 -15.22 -11.62
C SER A 327 -6.38 -15.77 -10.55
N GLY A 328 -6.48 -15.27 -9.32
CA GLY A 328 -5.59 -15.62 -8.20
C GLY A 328 -5.95 -16.91 -7.47
N TYR A 329 -7.13 -17.49 -7.72
CA TYR A 329 -7.59 -18.72 -7.07
C TYR A 329 -8.06 -19.76 -8.11
N GLN A 330 -7.23 -20.78 -8.34
CA GLN A 330 -7.43 -21.80 -9.37
C GLN A 330 -7.10 -23.23 -8.87
N PRO A 331 -7.96 -23.88 -8.06
CA PRO A 331 -7.80 -25.29 -7.77
C PRO A 331 -7.98 -26.17 -9.03
N ARG A 332 -7.38 -27.37 -9.05
CA ARG A 332 -7.31 -28.25 -10.25
C ARG A 332 -8.65 -28.71 -10.84
N THR A 333 -9.76 -28.49 -10.16
CA THR A 333 -11.13 -28.85 -10.59
C THR A 333 -12.01 -27.62 -10.85
N PHE A 334 -11.42 -26.43 -10.90
CA PHE A 334 -12.14 -25.14 -10.99
C PHE A 334 -12.43 -24.71 -12.42
N ASN A 335 -12.82 -25.66 -13.27
CA ASN A 335 -13.30 -25.36 -14.61
C ASN A 335 -14.82 -25.16 -14.58
N ALA A 336 -15.31 -24.21 -15.38
CA ALA A 336 -16.75 -24.01 -15.59
C ALA A 336 -17.09 -24.23 -17.07
N THR A 337 -18.29 -24.77 -17.30
CA THR A 337 -18.86 -24.91 -18.64
C THR A 337 -20.33 -24.54 -18.58
N GLY A 338 -20.77 -23.60 -19.42
CA GLY A 338 -22.14 -23.13 -19.43
C GLY A 338 -22.44 -22.11 -20.52
N ASN A 339 -23.70 -21.71 -20.64
CA ASN A 339 -24.09 -20.60 -21.51
C ASN A 339 -23.61 -19.26 -20.93
N ILE A 340 -23.14 -18.35 -21.78
CA ILE A 340 -22.80 -16.98 -21.37
C ILE A 340 -24.08 -16.17 -21.13
N ILE A 341 -24.07 -15.27 -20.14
CA ILE A 341 -25.06 -14.20 -19.95
C ILE A 341 -24.39 -12.92 -19.47
N PHE A 342 -24.86 -11.76 -19.93
CA PHE A 342 -24.38 -10.45 -19.48
C PHE A 342 -25.56 -9.64 -18.88
N PRO A 343 -25.75 -9.65 -17.55
CA PRO A 343 -26.82 -8.90 -16.90
C PRO A 343 -26.68 -7.40 -17.13
N GLY A 344 -27.79 -6.76 -17.49
CA GLY A 344 -27.80 -5.31 -17.78
C GLY A 344 -27.24 -4.92 -19.16
N PHE A 345 -26.86 -5.87 -20.03
CA PHE A 345 -26.44 -5.56 -21.39
C PHE A 345 -27.52 -4.78 -22.16
N GLY A 346 -27.15 -3.64 -22.75
CA GLY A 346 -28.07 -2.72 -23.43
C GLY A 346 -29.03 -1.93 -22.52
N ALA A 347 -29.03 -2.14 -21.20
CA ALA A 347 -29.98 -1.50 -20.29
C ALA A 347 -29.42 -0.17 -19.72
N GLN A 348 -30.11 0.94 -19.96
CA GLN A 348 -29.66 2.28 -19.51
C GLN A 348 -29.55 2.45 -17.98
N ASN A 349 -30.14 1.55 -17.19
CA ASN A 349 -30.03 1.49 -15.72
C ASN A 349 -29.56 0.11 -15.22
N GLY A 350 -28.88 -0.68 -16.06
CA GLY A 350 -28.40 -2.01 -15.69
C GLY A 350 -27.14 -1.97 -14.83
N THR A 351 -27.13 -2.61 -13.66
CA THR A 351 -25.91 -2.76 -12.84
C THR A 351 -25.01 -3.86 -13.41
N VAL A 352 -24.26 -3.51 -14.46
CA VAL A 352 -23.30 -4.37 -15.17
C VAL A 352 -22.20 -4.98 -14.27
N GLY A 353 -21.99 -4.44 -13.07
CA GLY A 353 -20.98 -4.88 -12.10
C GLY A 353 -21.30 -6.14 -11.28
N CYS A 354 -22.39 -6.87 -11.56
CA CYS A 354 -22.76 -8.09 -10.82
C CYS A 354 -22.90 -7.90 -9.29
N MET A 355 -23.42 -6.74 -8.88
CA MET A 355 -23.91 -6.50 -7.52
C MET A 355 -25.18 -7.31 -7.23
N LYS A 356 -25.52 -7.51 -5.95
CA LYS A 356 -26.64 -8.36 -5.50
C LYS A 356 -28.00 -8.07 -6.17
N ASN A 357 -28.25 -6.81 -6.56
CA ASN A 357 -29.47 -6.38 -7.26
C ASN A 357 -29.46 -6.63 -8.78
N SER A 358 -28.31 -6.95 -9.38
CA SER A 358 -28.15 -7.16 -10.84
C SER A 358 -28.91 -8.38 -11.37
N PHE A 359 -29.26 -9.31 -10.48
CA PHE A 359 -29.90 -10.58 -10.82
C PHE A 359 -31.42 -10.58 -10.59
N ASN A 360 -31.99 -9.52 -10.01
CA ASN A 360 -33.42 -9.44 -9.66
C ASN A 360 -34.35 -9.76 -10.85
N ASN A 361 -33.94 -9.36 -12.07
CA ASN A 361 -34.70 -9.55 -13.31
C ASN A 361 -33.91 -10.41 -14.32
N THR A 362 -32.97 -11.26 -13.87
CA THR A 362 -32.08 -12.01 -14.77
C THR A 362 -31.67 -13.34 -14.17
N ASP A 363 -32.23 -14.43 -14.71
CA ASP A 363 -31.80 -15.79 -14.36
C ASP A 363 -30.36 -16.05 -14.84
N VAL A 364 -29.46 -16.27 -13.88
CA VAL A 364 -28.05 -16.66 -14.13
C VAL A 364 -27.74 -18.12 -13.74
N LYS A 365 -28.76 -18.90 -13.35
CA LYS A 365 -28.56 -20.25 -12.83
C LYS A 365 -27.96 -21.18 -13.89
N GLY A 366 -26.82 -21.81 -13.56
CA GLY A 366 -26.11 -22.68 -14.51
C GLY A 366 -25.36 -21.96 -15.63
N LYS A 367 -25.24 -20.63 -15.57
CA LYS A 367 -24.63 -19.80 -16.62
C LYS A 367 -23.29 -19.23 -16.18
N ILE A 368 -22.48 -18.81 -17.14
CA ILE A 368 -21.25 -18.06 -16.90
C ILE A 368 -21.55 -16.58 -17.12
N VAL A 369 -21.29 -15.76 -16.11
CA VAL A 369 -21.79 -14.38 -16.05
C VAL A 369 -20.68 -13.40 -16.43
N LEU A 370 -20.94 -12.54 -17.41
CA LEU A 370 -20.09 -11.38 -17.68
C LEU A 370 -20.42 -10.26 -16.69
N CYS A 371 -19.38 -9.65 -16.12
CA CYS A 371 -19.49 -8.61 -15.11
C CYS A 371 -18.45 -7.52 -15.41
N ASN A 372 -18.84 -6.25 -15.50
CA ASN A 372 -17.85 -5.17 -15.53
C ASN A 372 -17.11 -5.10 -14.19
N ILE A 373 -15.84 -4.68 -14.21
CA ILE A 373 -15.05 -4.49 -13.00
C ILE A 373 -15.68 -3.42 -12.08
N GLU A 374 -15.78 -3.75 -10.79
CA GLU A 374 -16.27 -2.84 -9.74
C GLU A 374 -15.18 -2.65 -8.68
N GLU A 375 -14.68 -1.42 -8.55
CA GLU A 375 -13.46 -1.13 -7.80
C GLU A 375 -13.60 -1.45 -6.31
N GLY A 376 -12.67 -2.27 -5.80
CA GLY A 376 -12.70 -2.76 -4.42
C GLY A 376 -13.83 -3.75 -4.09
N LYS A 377 -14.59 -4.22 -5.08
CA LYS A 377 -15.70 -5.18 -4.92
C LYS A 377 -15.48 -6.56 -5.56
N TYR A 378 -14.31 -6.80 -6.14
CA TYR A 378 -13.91 -8.01 -6.88
C TYR A 378 -14.41 -9.33 -6.27
N ARG A 379 -14.18 -9.56 -4.97
CA ARG A 379 -14.62 -10.79 -4.30
C ARG A 379 -16.13 -10.84 -4.08
N ASP A 380 -16.75 -9.72 -3.70
CA ASP A 380 -18.21 -9.61 -3.50
C ASP A 380 -18.97 -9.97 -4.80
N MET A 381 -18.46 -9.54 -5.96
CA MET A 381 -19.02 -9.90 -7.29
C MET A 381 -19.13 -11.43 -7.45
N SER A 382 -18.03 -12.15 -7.21
CA SER A 382 -18.00 -13.62 -7.31
C SER A 382 -18.91 -14.32 -6.30
N VAL A 383 -19.12 -13.72 -5.12
CA VAL A 383 -20.08 -14.23 -4.12
C VAL A 383 -21.51 -14.03 -4.60
N ASN A 384 -21.87 -12.82 -5.09
CA ASN A 384 -23.21 -12.56 -5.60
C ASN A 384 -23.58 -13.47 -6.79
N VAL A 385 -22.64 -13.69 -7.73
CA VAL A 385 -22.84 -14.62 -8.86
C VAL A 385 -23.05 -16.06 -8.37
N LYS A 386 -22.27 -16.50 -7.38
CA LYS A 386 -22.39 -17.84 -6.77
C LYS A 386 -23.74 -18.05 -6.08
N ASP A 387 -24.15 -17.08 -5.27
CA ASP A 387 -25.40 -17.12 -4.50
C ASP A 387 -26.63 -17.06 -5.42
N ALA A 388 -26.51 -16.41 -6.58
CA ALA A 388 -27.51 -16.42 -7.66
C ALA A 388 -27.49 -17.71 -8.53
N GLY A 389 -26.58 -18.65 -8.25
CA GLY A 389 -26.49 -19.95 -8.93
C GLY A 389 -25.67 -19.97 -10.23
N GLY A 390 -24.90 -18.93 -10.52
CA GLY A 390 -23.94 -18.91 -11.63
C GLY A 390 -22.77 -19.87 -11.40
N VAL A 391 -22.29 -20.51 -12.48
CA VAL A 391 -21.23 -21.54 -12.43
C VAL A 391 -19.83 -20.99 -12.76
N GLY A 392 -19.77 -19.81 -13.36
CA GLY A 392 -18.52 -19.12 -13.68
C GLY A 392 -18.74 -17.61 -13.81
N MET A 393 -17.65 -16.84 -13.85
CA MET A 393 -17.67 -15.40 -14.08
C MET A 393 -16.55 -14.99 -15.05
N ILE A 394 -16.78 -13.94 -15.84
CA ILE A 394 -15.73 -13.20 -16.52
C ILE A 394 -15.82 -11.76 -16.03
N VAL A 395 -14.74 -11.24 -15.48
CA VAL A 395 -14.63 -9.81 -15.15
C VAL A 395 -14.08 -9.07 -16.36
N LEU A 396 -14.80 -8.06 -16.81
CA LEU A 396 -14.48 -7.20 -17.94
C LEU A 396 -13.89 -5.88 -17.43
N ASP A 397 -12.61 -5.63 -17.73
CA ASP A 397 -12.03 -4.29 -17.61
C ASP A 397 -12.75 -3.31 -18.55
N THR A 398 -12.94 -2.06 -18.11
CA THR A 398 -13.45 -0.98 -18.98
C THR A 398 -12.28 -0.25 -19.67
N SER A 399 -12.60 0.71 -20.53
CA SER A 399 -11.59 1.57 -21.16
C SER A 399 -10.75 2.38 -20.15
N ARG A 400 -11.19 2.49 -18.89
CA ARG A 400 -10.41 3.08 -17.79
C ARG A 400 -9.24 2.18 -17.39
N GLU A 401 -9.48 0.89 -17.17
CA GLU A 401 -8.47 -0.06 -16.68
C GLU A 401 -7.53 -0.55 -17.79
N GLY A 402 -8.00 -0.53 -19.04
CA GLY A 402 -7.18 -0.64 -20.25
C GLY A 402 -6.55 -2.02 -20.43
N ALA A 403 -5.28 -2.15 -20.10
CA ALA A 403 -4.51 -3.41 -20.21
C ALA A 403 -4.39 -4.18 -18.88
N THR A 404 -4.88 -3.63 -17.77
CA THR A 404 -4.39 -3.92 -16.41
C THR A 404 -5.17 -5.02 -15.66
N THR A 405 -5.06 -6.27 -16.10
CA THR A 405 -5.70 -7.41 -15.41
C THR A 405 -5.18 -7.62 -13.98
N LEU A 406 -6.11 -7.89 -13.04
CA LEU A 406 -5.82 -8.10 -11.61
C LEU A 406 -6.24 -9.51 -11.16
N SER A 407 -5.33 -10.29 -10.57
CA SER A 407 -5.56 -11.71 -10.22
C SER A 407 -6.09 -11.90 -8.78
N TYR A 408 -7.38 -11.65 -8.56
CA TYR A 408 -8.03 -11.77 -7.24
C TYR A 408 -8.52 -13.19 -6.87
N ASP A 409 -8.84 -13.40 -5.59
CA ASP A 409 -9.32 -14.66 -4.99
C ASP A 409 -10.84 -14.86 -5.13
N TYR A 410 -11.31 -14.99 -6.37
CA TYR A 410 -12.73 -15.20 -6.66
C TYR A 410 -13.25 -16.56 -6.15
N VAL A 411 -14.49 -16.60 -5.63
CA VAL A 411 -15.06 -17.80 -4.95
C VAL A 411 -15.70 -18.86 -5.87
N LEU A 412 -15.59 -18.65 -7.18
CA LEU A 412 -16.02 -19.54 -8.28
C LEU A 412 -15.10 -19.35 -9.50
N PRO A 413 -15.10 -20.28 -10.50
CA PRO A 413 -14.27 -20.18 -11.69
C PRO A 413 -14.39 -18.82 -12.38
N THR A 414 -13.29 -18.06 -12.41
CA THR A 414 -13.29 -16.69 -12.91
C THR A 414 -12.08 -16.44 -13.81
N ALA A 415 -12.27 -15.65 -14.86
CA ALA A 415 -11.18 -15.01 -15.60
C ALA A 415 -11.40 -13.49 -15.64
N HIS A 416 -10.40 -12.72 -15.25
CA HIS A 416 -10.40 -11.25 -15.37
C HIS A 416 -9.66 -10.85 -16.65
N VAL A 417 -10.35 -10.25 -17.60
CA VAL A 417 -9.82 -9.92 -18.94
C VAL A 417 -9.70 -8.41 -19.15
N ASN A 418 -8.64 -8.00 -19.84
CA ASN A 418 -8.40 -6.60 -20.17
C ASN A 418 -9.43 -6.03 -21.17
N TYR A 419 -9.50 -4.71 -21.31
CA TYR A 419 -10.51 -4.03 -22.12
C TYR A 419 -10.54 -4.52 -23.58
N THR A 420 -9.36 -4.75 -24.18
CA THR A 420 -9.26 -5.23 -25.57
C THR A 420 -9.84 -6.64 -25.73
N THR A 421 -9.64 -7.51 -24.73
CA THR A 421 -10.25 -8.85 -24.71
C THR A 421 -11.73 -8.78 -24.33
N ALA A 422 -12.12 -7.91 -23.38
CA ALA A 422 -13.52 -7.69 -23.02
C ALA A 422 -14.36 -7.28 -24.23
N SER A 423 -13.88 -6.31 -25.04
CA SER A 423 -14.55 -5.91 -26.28
C SER A 423 -14.70 -7.06 -27.28
N LYS A 424 -13.71 -7.97 -27.40
CA LYS A 424 -13.84 -9.17 -28.24
C LYS A 424 -14.95 -10.11 -27.76
N ILE A 425 -15.07 -10.30 -26.44
CA ILE A 425 -16.12 -11.14 -25.84
C ILE A 425 -17.51 -10.50 -26.02
N VAL A 426 -17.64 -9.18 -25.84
CA VAL A 426 -18.90 -8.45 -26.04
C VAL A 426 -19.34 -8.46 -27.51
N ASN A 427 -18.43 -8.16 -28.46
CA ASN A 427 -18.73 -8.23 -29.89
C ASN A 427 -19.09 -9.66 -30.34
N TYR A 428 -18.51 -10.69 -29.69
CA TYR A 428 -18.91 -12.09 -29.89
C TYR A 428 -20.33 -12.35 -29.39
N LEU A 429 -20.77 -11.77 -28.26
CA LEU A 429 -22.18 -11.86 -27.85
C LEU A 429 -23.12 -11.20 -28.87
N GLU A 430 -22.84 -9.96 -29.26
CA GLU A 430 -23.67 -9.17 -30.20
C GLU A 430 -23.87 -9.90 -31.54
N THR A 431 -22.79 -10.41 -32.13
CA THR A 431 -22.84 -11.10 -33.42
C THR A 431 -23.52 -12.47 -33.38
N GLN A 432 -23.74 -13.04 -32.18
CA GLN A 432 -24.37 -14.35 -31.99
C GLN A 432 -25.82 -14.28 -31.46
N VAL A 433 -26.44 -13.09 -31.34
CA VAL A 433 -27.84 -12.92 -30.89
C VAL A 433 -28.86 -13.71 -31.73
N HIS A 434 -28.51 -14.16 -32.93
CA HIS A 434 -29.37 -14.97 -33.81
C HIS A 434 -29.11 -16.49 -33.77
N ARG A 435 -28.23 -17.02 -32.91
CA ARG A 435 -28.01 -18.48 -32.76
C ARG A 435 -27.82 -18.89 -31.29
N TYR A 436 -28.64 -19.85 -30.84
CA TYR A 436 -28.70 -20.30 -29.45
C TYR A 436 -27.55 -21.27 -29.07
N THR A 437 -27.38 -21.44 -27.75
CA THR A 437 -26.37 -22.29 -27.07
C THR A 437 -24.92 -21.87 -27.31
N GLN A 438 -24.45 -20.92 -26.50
CA GLN A 438 -23.07 -20.46 -26.51
C GLN A 438 -22.28 -21.12 -25.38
N GLN A 439 -21.76 -22.33 -25.61
CA GLN A 439 -20.98 -23.04 -24.61
C GLN A 439 -19.59 -22.40 -24.45
N LEU A 440 -19.37 -21.78 -23.30
CA LEU A 440 -18.08 -21.24 -22.87
C LEU A 440 -17.39 -22.23 -21.93
N HIS A 441 -16.08 -22.40 -22.06
CA HIS A 441 -15.26 -23.14 -21.09
C HIS A 441 -14.24 -22.21 -20.41
N LEU A 442 -14.24 -22.17 -19.08
CA LEU A 442 -13.19 -21.56 -18.28
C LEU A 442 -12.21 -22.66 -17.84
N MET A 443 -10.93 -22.50 -18.21
CA MET A 443 -9.86 -23.46 -17.86
C MET A 443 -8.93 -22.86 -16.79
N GLY A 444 -8.85 -23.52 -15.64
CA GLY A 444 -7.92 -23.16 -14.58
C GLY A 444 -6.53 -23.75 -14.84
N LEU A 445 -5.62 -22.99 -15.45
CA LEU A 445 -4.25 -23.43 -15.71
C LEU A 445 -3.34 -23.16 -14.50
N PRO A 446 -2.61 -24.16 -13.96
CA PRO A 446 -1.70 -23.97 -12.83
C PRO A 446 -0.50 -23.06 -13.19
N THR A 447 -0.70 -21.75 -13.07
CA THR A 447 0.24 -20.70 -13.44
C THR A 447 0.67 -19.88 -12.22
N LEU A 448 1.58 -18.91 -12.41
CA LEU A 448 2.34 -18.34 -11.33
C LEU A 448 1.73 -17.02 -10.86
N LEU A 449 1.32 -16.93 -9.58
CA LEU A 449 0.62 -15.76 -9.01
C LEU A 449 1.30 -14.43 -9.34
N LYS A 450 0.51 -13.48 -9.80
CA LYS A 450 0.88 -12.09 -10.03
C LYS A 450 0.62 -11.34 -8.74
N SER A 451 1.57 -10.48 -8.36
CA SER A 451 1.35 -9.51 -7.30
C SER A 451 0.76 -8.22 -7.88
N THR A 452 0.21 -7.39 -7.01
CA THR A 452 -0.27 -6.06 -7.40
C THR A 452 0.23 -5.02 -6.40
N HIS A 453 1.04 -4.08 -6.90
CA HIS A 453 1.53 -2.86 -6.25
C HIS A 453 2.83 -2.93 -5.40
N GLU A 454 3.67 -1.90 -5.59
CA GLU A 454 4.85 -1.50 -4.79
C GLU A 454 6.08 -2.44 -4.78
N GLU A 455 6.74 -2.57 -5.94
CA GLU A 455 7.88 -3.49 -6.13
C GLU A 455 9.26 -2.85 -6.47
N LEU A 456 9.39 -1.52 -6.55
CA LEU A 456 10.70 -0.86 -6.85
C LEU A 456 11.43 -0.25 -5.63
N VAL A 457 10.78 -0.21 -4.47
CA VAL A 457 11.10 0.59 -3.26
C VAL A 457 12.58 0.54 -2.86
N ILE A 458 13.13 -0.66 -2.62
CA ILE A 458 14.36 -0.82 -1.83
C ILE A 458 15.63 -0.90 -2.68
N ARG A 459 15.53 -1.15 -3.99
CA ARG A 459 16.70 -1.13 -4.89
C ARG A 459 17.39 0.24 -4.89
N LYS A 460 16.63 1.34 -4.98
CA LYS A 460 17.16 2.70 -4.92
C LYS A 460 17.56 3.11 -3.49
N ALA A 461 16.84 2.66 -2.47
CA ALA A 461 17.14 2.99 -1.08
C ALA A 461 18.54 2.49 -0.64
N ILE A 462 18.89 1.24 -0.94
CA ILE A 462 20.20 0.65 -0.59
C ILE A 462 21.35 1.31 -1.36
N ILE A 463 21.14 1.64 -2.64
CA ILE A 463 22.15 2.37 -3.42
C ILE A 463 22.36 3.77 -2.81
N SER A 464 21.28 4.46 -2.47
CA SER A 464 21.33 5.81 -1.88
C SER A 464 21.83 5.84 -0.43
N SER A 465 21.77 4.74 0.32
CA SER A 465 22.41 4.65 1.65
C SER A 465 23.92 4.38 1.57
N ASN A 466 24.40 3.89 0.43
CA ASN A 466 25.80 3.51 0.23
C ASN A 466 26.59 4.49 -0.65
N TYR A 467 25.92 5.48 -1.27
CA TYR A 467 26.54 6.47 -2.16
C TYR A 467 25.97 7.88 -1.96
N ASP A 468 26.87 8.87 -1.80
CA ASP A 468 26.58 10.32 -1.65
C ASP A 468 26.08 11.01 -2.95
N LYS A 469 25.23 10.34 -3.75
CA LYS A 469 24.65 10.93 -4.98
C LYS A 469 23.15 10.68 -5.09
N PRO A 470 22.35 11.70 -5.47
CA PRO A 470 20.91 11.53 -5.66
C PRO A 470 20.62 10.57 -6.82
N PRO A 471 19.56 9.75 -6.73
CA PRO A 471 19.25 8.75 -7.75
C PRO A 471 18.78 9.39 -9.05
N THR A 472 19.36 8.97 -10.18
CA THR A 472 18.88 9.35 -11.51
C THR A 472 17.44 8.84 -11.76
N GLY A 473 16.72 9.58 -12.60
CA GLY A 473 15.47 9.10 -13.19
C GLY A 473 15.73 7.92 -14.13
N PHE A 474 14.67 7.17 -14.41
CA PHE A 474 14.65 6.18 -15.49
C PHE A 474 13.35 6.39 -16.27
N ASP A 475 13.37 6.16 -17.58
CA ASP A 475 12.18 6.27 -18.43
C ASP A 475 11.29 5.01 -18.33
N LEU A 476 10.23 4.95 -19.15
CA LEU A 476 9.27 3.85 -19.15
C LEU A 476 9.86 2.53 -19.68
N ASP A 477 10.96 2.59 -20.44
CA ASP A 477 11.65 1.45 -21.02
C ASP A 477 12.87 0.99 -20.17
N GLY A 478 13.16 1.73 -19.08
CA GLY A 478 14.22 1.40 -18.12
C GLY A 478 15.60 1.97 -18.46
N ASN A 479 15.69 2.96 -19.36
CA ASN A 479 16.94 3.66 -19.64
C ASN A 479 17.23 4.73 -18.56
N PRO A 480 18.49 4.93 -18.15
CA PRO A 480 18.84 5.99 -17.20
C PRO A 480 18.67 7.37 -17.83
N ILE A 481 17.83 8.21 -17.21
CA ILE A 481 17.72 9.62 -17.57
C ILE A 481 18.99 10.32 -17.08
N LEU A 482 19.86 10.69 -18.03
CA LEU A 482 21.05 11.49 -17.77
C LEU A 482 20.62 12.89 -17.32
N ASN A 483 21.12 13.32 -16.15
CA ASN A 483 20.89 14.67 -15.65
C ASN A 483 21.77 15.67 -16.40
N ASP A 484 21.26 16.21 -17.52
CA ASP A 484 21.91 17.29 -18.28
C ASP A 484 21.72 18.68 -17.61
N TYR A 485 21.87 18.69 -16.28
CA TYR A 485 21.47 19.79 -15.39
C TYR A 485 22.44 20.98 -15.37
N GLU A 486 23.60 20.88 -16.04
CA GLU A 486 24.59 21.96 -16.11
C GLU A 486 24.56 22.76 -17.44
N GLU A 487 24.14 22.17 -18.56
CA GLU A 487 24.19 22.85 -19.88
C GLU A 487 23.08 23.90 -20.04
N HIS A 488 21.92 23.73 -19.39
CA HIS A 488 20.80 24.67 -19.52
C HIS A 488 20.89 25.90 -18.61
N ILE A 489 21.56 25.82 -17.45
CA ILE A 489 21.75 26.99 -16.56
C ILE A 489 22.71 28.00 -17.20
N ASN A 490 23.73 27.53 -17.92
CA ASN A 490 24.75 28.39 -18.54
C ASN A 490 24.29 29.13 -19.82
N ARG A 491 23.16 28.74 -20.43
CA ARG A 491 22.59 29.42 -21.62
C ARG A 491 21.63 30.56 -21.27
N ALA A 492 21.19 30.68 -20.02
CA ALA A 492 20.26 31.72 -19.55
C ALA A 492 20.93 33.07 -19.26
N LYS A 493 21.69 33.64 -20.21
CA LYS A 493 22.20 35.02 -20.09
C LYS A 493 21.06 36.04 -20.31
N PRO A 494 20.89 37.07 -19.45
CA PRO A 494 19.77 37.98 -19.54
C PRO A 494 19.94 39.01 -20.67
N HIS A 495 19.15 38.90 -21.73
CA HIS A 495 19.02 39.97 -22.73
C HIS A 495 18.27 41.17 -22.12
N ARG A 496 19.03 42.22 -21.77
CA ARG A 496 18.46 43.52 -21.39
C ARG A 496 17.87 44.24 -22.61
N HIS A 497 16.58 44.11 -22.82
CA HIS A 497 15.74 45.17 -23.38
C HIS A 497 14.56 45.39 -22.40
N GLY A 498 14.13 46.61 -22.07
CA GLY A 498 14.60 47.90 -22.58
C GLY A 498 13.44 48.78 -23.03
N PHE A 499 12.49 49.08 -22.14
CA PHE A 499 11.45 50.07 -22.36
C PHE A 499 11.34 51.03 -21.18
N VAL A 500 11.16 52.30 -21.53
CA VAL A 500 10.95 53.48 -20.68
C VAL A 500 9.65 54.14 -21.17
N ASP A 501 9.18 55.19 -20.48
CA ASP A 501 7.91 55.92 -20.65
C ASP A 501 6.77 55.38 -19.76
N LYS A 502 6.28 56.10 -18.75
CA LYS A 502 6.63 57.44 -18.22
C LYS A 502 6.58 57.46 -16.69
#